data_AF-A0A946Y2W5-F1
#
_entry.id   AF-A0A946Y2W5-F1
#
_cell.length_a   1.000
_cell.length_b   1.000
_cell.length_c   1.000
_cell.angle_alpha   90.00
_cell.angle_beta   90.00
_cell.angle_gamma   90.00
#
_symmetry.space_group_name_H-M   'P 1'
#
loop_
_entity.id
_entity.type
_entity.pdbx_description
1 polymer ?
#
loop_
_entity_poly.entity_id
_entity_poly.type
_entity_poly.pdbx_seq_one_letter_code
_entity_poly.pdbx_strand_id
1 'polypeptide(L)'
;LQEQNINVNYCRVKAFPFHESIAEFIAKHEVVYVVEQNRDAQLRTLLIMDSEADPQTLVSLLHYHGTPIDAGFVVEGVRAEISKGRAA
;
A
#
# COMPACT_ATOMS: atom_id res chain seq x y z
N LEU A 1 -1.81 -11.04 10.48
CA LEU A 1 -0.76 -10.03 10.82
C LEU A 1 -0.74 -9.75 12.31
N GLN A 2 -1.86 -9.38 12.92
CA GLN A 2 -1.95 -9.11 14.38
C GLN A 2 -1.48 -10.29 15.26
N GLU A 3 -1.84 -11.54 14.95
CA GLU A 3 -1.35 -12.73 15.67
C GLU A 3 0.18 -12.88 15.66
N GLN A 4 0.85 -12.17 14.75
CA GLN A 4 2.31 -12.13 14.61
C GLN A 4 2.88 -10.81 15.15
N ASN A 5 2.09 -10.05 15.92
CA ASN A 5 2.44 -8.72 16.43
C ASN A 5 2.78 -7.69 15.34
N ILE A 6 2.29 -7.90 14.11
CA ILE A 6 2.38 -6.92 13.03
C ILE A 6 1.11 -6.08 13.07
N ASN A 7 1.24 -4.84 13.54
CA ASN A 7 0.15 -3.86 13.59
C ASN A 7 0.10 -3.11 12.27
N VAL A 8 -1.08 -2.94 11.70
CA VAL A 8 -1.28 -2.21 10.45
C VAL A 8 -2.49 -1.29 10.58
N ASN A 9 -2.39 -0.12 9.97
CA ASN A 9 -3.52 0.75 9.74
C ASN A 9 -4.05 0.55 8.33
N TYR A 10 -5.32 0.86 8.11
CA TYR A 10 -5.98 0.67 6.82
C TYR A 10 -6.53 1.98 6.29
N CYS A 11 -6.26 2.26 5.02
CA CYS A 11 -6.83 3.37 4.28
C CYS A 11 -7.42 2.86 2.96
N ARG A 12 -8.64 3.29 2.64
CA ARG A 12 -9.31 2.96 1.37
C ARG A 12 -9.57 4.23 0.57
N VAL A 13 -8.84 4.37 -0.54
CA VAL A 13 -9.10 5.40 -1.53
C VAL A 13 -10.45 5.13 -2.21
N LYS A 14 -11.29 6.17 -2.34
CA LYS A 14 -12.65 6.05 -2.90
C LYS A 14 -12.88 6.86 -4.18
N ALA A 15 -12.10 7.90 -4.41
CA ALA A 15 -12.26 8.80 -5.54
C ALA A 15 -10.95 9.50 -5.87
N PHE A 16 -10.86 10.02 -7.09
CA PHE A 16 -9.85 10.95 -7.57
C PHE A 16 -10.56 12.27 -7.96
N PRO A 17 -10.00 13.46 -7.68
CA PRO A 17 -8.72 13.73 -7.00
C PRO A 17 -8.72 13.27 -5.52
N PHE A 18 -7.54 13.07 -4.94
CA PHE A 18 -7.43 12.56 -3.57
C PHE A 18 -7.73 13.64 -2.53
N HIS A 19 -8.40 13.23 -1.45
CA HIS A 19 -8.63 14.08 -0.30
C HIS A 19 -7.34 14.23 0.53
N GLU A 20 -7.15 15.37 1.19
CA GLU A 20 -5.97 15.67 2.02
C GLU A 20 -5.65 14.59 3.06
N SER A 21 -6.71 13.92 3.56
CA SER A 21 -6.58 12.82 4.52
C SER A 21 -5.76 11.63 4.00
N ILE A 22 -5.63 11.46 2.68
CA ILE A 22 -4.77 10.43 2.08
C ILE A 22 -3.30 10.81 2.25
N ALA A 23 -2.93 12.06 1.98
CA ALA A 23 -1.58 12.57 2.19
C ALA A 23 -1.20 12.51 3.68
N GLU A 24 -2.11 12.92 4.57
CA GLU A 24 -1.90 12.81 6.01
C GLU A 24 -1.75 11.35 6.47
N PHE A 25 -2.53 10.43 5.90
CA PHE A 25 -2.37 9.01 6.20
C PHE A 25 -0.96 8.58 5.82
N ILE A 26 -0.50 8.88 4.61
CA ILE A 26 0.84 8.48 4.16
C ILE A 26 1.94 9.06 5.07
N ALA A 27 1.87 10.36 5.39
CA ALA A 27 2.87 11.03 6.21
C ALA A 27 2.99 10.50 7.65
N LYS A 28 1.94 9.84 8.18
CA LYS A 28 1.93 9.26 9.53
C LYS A 28 2.55 7.85 9.60
N HIS A 29 2.98 7.27 8.47
CA HIS A 29 3.49 5.90 8.41
C HIS A 29 4.87 5.86 7.76
N GLU A 30 5.78 5.07 8.32
CA GLU A 30 7.11 4.85 7.74
C GLU A 30 7.04 4.08 6.41
N VAL A 31 6.09 3.15 6.31
CA VAL A 31 5.84 2.31 5.13
C VAL A 31 4.34 2.24 4.87
N VAL A 32 3.95 2.43 3.62
CA VAL A 32 2.56 2.25 3.15
C VAL A 32 2.55 1.22 2.03
N TYR A 33 1.90 0.09 2.29
CA TYR A 33 1.67 -0.94 1.29
C TYR A 33 0.48 -0.56 0.40
N VAL A 34 0.76 -0.25 -0.88
CA VAL A 34 -0.24 0.07 -1.89
C VAL A 34 -0.67 -1.23 -2.57
N VAL A 35 -1.83 -1.74 -2.16
CA VAL A 35 -2.42 -2.96 -2.72
C VAL A 35 -3.32 -2.59 -3.90
N GLU A 36 -3.02 -3.09 -5.09
CA GLU A 36 -3.81 -2.79 -6.29
C GLU A 36 -3.86 -3.95 -7.30
N GLN A 37 -5.01 -4.06 -7.99
CA GLN A 37 -5.17 -4.97 -9.13
C GLN A 37 -4.72 -4.32 -10.44
N ASN A 38 -3.44 -4.00 -10.49
CA ASN A 38 -2.85 -3.30 -11.62
C ASN A 38 -1.41 -3.78 -11.85
N ARG A 39 -1.00 -3.93 -13.10
CA ARG A 39 0.35 -4.36 -13.46
C ARG A 39 1.39 -3.24 -13.29
N ASP A 40 0.97 -2.00 -13.54
CA ASP A 40 1.85 -0.86 -13.76
C ASP A 40 1.91 0.08 -12.52
N ALA A 41 1.37 -0.34 -11.39
CA ALA A 41 1.31 0.44 -10.15
C ALA A 41 0.64 1.82 -10.31
N GLN A 42 -0.48 1.87 -11.02
CA GLN A 42 -1.15 3.13 -11.37
C GLN A 42 -1.61 3.91 -10.14
N LEU A 43 -2.14 3.25 -9.10
CA LEU A 43 -2.55 3.93 -7.87
C LEU A 43 -1.33 4.56 -7.18
N ARG A 44 -0.23 3.82 -7.04
CA ARG A 44 1.03 4.37 -6.49
C ARG A 44 1.47 5.61 -7.28
N THR A 45 1.41 5.54 -8.60
CA THR A 45 1.80 6.65 -9.48
C THR A 45 0.93 7.88 -9.23
N LEU A 46 -0.39 7.70 -9.13
CA LEU A 46 -1.31 8.80 -8.79
C LEU A 46 -1.04 9.37 -7.40
N LEU A 47 -0.76 8.53 -6.39
CA LEU A 47 -0.48 8.99 -5.02
C LEU A 47 0.76 9.88 -4.95
N ILE A 48 1.80 9.55 -5.73
CA ILE A 48 3.01 10.38 -5.83
C ILE A 48 2.69 11.73 -6.47
N MET A 49 1.89 11.74 -7.54
CA MET A 49 1.63 12.96 -8.31
C MET A 49 0.61 13.90 -7.65
N ASP A 50 -0.46 13.36 -7.07
CA ASP A 50 -1.61 14.14 -6.59
C ASP A 50 -1.55 14.44 -5.09
N SER A 51 -0.94 13.55 -4.29
CA SER A 51 -0.78 13.72 -2.84
C SER A 51 0.63 14.12 -2.41
N GLU A 52 1.53 14.39 -3.36
CA GLU A 52 2.96 14.69 -3.14
C GLU A 52 3.66 13.67 -2.21
N ALA A 53 3.19 12.41 -2.25
CA ALA A 53 3.68 11.36 -1.37
C ALA A 53 5.13 11.01 -1.69
N ASP A 54 5.96 10.83 -0.65
CA ASP A 54 7.35 10.36 -0.81
C ASP A 54 7.34 8.95 -1.45
N PRO A 55 7.90 8.78 -2.67
CA PRO A 55 7.96 7.50 -3.35
C PRO A 55 8.65 6.38 -2.57
N GLN A 56 9.52 6.72 -1.60
CA GLN A 56 10.25 5.74 -0.78
C GLN A 56 9.35 5.05 0.26
N THR A 57 8.31 5.76 0.75
CA THR A 57 7.35 5.23 1.73
C THR A 57 6.35 4.27 1.08
N LEU A 58 6.08 4.42 -0.22
CA LEU A 58 5.06 3.66 -0.94
C LEU A 58 5.62 2.36 -1.55
N VAL A 59 5.13 1.21 -1.07
CA VAL A 59 5.50 -0.13 -1.52
C VAL A 59 4.33 -0.79 -2.24
N SER A 60 4.47 -1.08 -3.52
CA SER A 60 3.40 -1.70 -4.30
C SER A 60 3.31 -3.22 -4.08
N LEU A 61 2.09 -3.70 -3.79
CA LEU A 61 1.71 -5.11 -3.84
C LEU A 61 0.74 -5.30 -5.01
N LEU A 62 1.28 -5.77 -6.14
CA LEU A 62 0.60 -5.79 -7.43
C LEU A 62 -0.04 -7.16 -7.71
N HIS A 63 -1.36 -7.21 -7.86
CA HIS A 63 -2.09 -8.44 -8.17
C HIS A 63 -2.75 -8.38 -9.55
N TYR A 64 -2.19 -9.06 -10.55
CA TYR A 64 -2.64 -8.91 -11.95
C TYR A 64 -2.76 -10.24 -12.71
N HIS A 65 -3.02 -11.35 -12.02
CA HIS A 65 -3.15 -12.69 -12.63
C HIS A 65 -4.57 -13.04 -13.08
N GLY A 66 -5.48 -12.07 -13.15
CA GLY A 66 -6.85 -12.25 -13.67
C GLY A 66 -7.87 -12.79 -12.66
N THR A 67 -7.45 -13.11 -11.44
CA THR A 67 -8.33 -13.48 -10.33
C THR A 67 -8.63 -12.28 -9.41
N PRO A 68 -9.68 -12.32 -8.58
CA PRO A 68 -9.84 -11.37 -7.48
C PRO A 68 -8.67 -11.46 -6.49
N ILE A 69 -8.32 -10.34 -5.84
CA ILE A 69 -7.36 -10.36 -4.72
C ILE A 69 -7.96 -11.16 -3.56
N ASP A 70 -7.17 -12.06 -2.99
CA ASP A 70 -7.46 -12.72 -1.72
C ASP A 70 -6.59 -12.20 -0.57
N ALA A 71 -6.96 -12.57 0.66
CA ALA A 71 -6.24 -12.14 1.87
C ALA A 71 -4.83 -12.73 1.97
N GLY A 72 -4.60 -13.92 1.40
CA GLY A 72 -3.30 -14.59 1.37
C GLY A 72 -2.28 -13.75 0.60
N PHE A 73 -2.64 -13.28 -0.60
CA PHE A 73 -1.80 -12.38 -1.39
C PHE A 73 -1.30 -11.17 -0.59
N VAL A 74 -2.21 -10.48 0.11
CA VAL A 74 -1.85 -9.27 0.88
C VAL A 74 -0.94 -9.63 2.06
N VAL A 75 -1.27 -10.68 2.81
CA VAL A 75 -0.50 -11.10 3.98
C VAL A 75 0.91 -11.56 3.58
N GLU A 76 1.03 -12.34 2.50
CA GLU A 76 2.32 -12.81 1.99
C GLU A 76 3.16 -11.67 1.44
N GLY A 77 2.56 -10.75 0.69
CA GLY A 77 3.23 -9.56 0.18
C GLY A 77 3.82 -8.69 1.30
N VAL A 78 3.01 -8.37 2.32
CA VAL A 78 3.48 -7.60 3.49
C VAL A 78 4.64 -8.31 4.19
N ARG A 79 4.53 -9.62 4.45
CA ARG A 79 5.60 -10.40 5.09
C ARG A 79 6.89 -10.43 4.26
N ALA A 80 6.76 -10.57 2.95
CA ALA A 80 7.89 -10.61 2.03
C ALA A 80 8.64 -9.28 1.98
N GLU A 81 7.96 -8.16 2.19
CA GLU A 81 8.61 -6.84 2.29
C GLU A 81 9.25 -6.62 3.67
N ILE A 82 8.60 -7.09 4.74
CA ILE A 82 9.17 -7.03 6.09
C ILE A 82 10.48 -7.83 6.17
N SER A 83 10.53 -9.01 5.56
CA SER A 83 11.75 -9.83 5.55
C SER A 83 12.91 -9.21 4.77
N LYS A 84 12.63 -8.24 3.88
CA LYS A 84 13.64 -7.42 3.17
C LYS A 84 14.13 -6.23 4.01
N GLY A 85 13.64 -6.06 5.24
CA GLY A 85 14.03 -4.99 6.14
C GLY A 85 13.17 -3.73 6.04
N ARG A 86 12.03 -3.78 5.34
CA ARG A 86 11.04 -2.69 5.43
C ARG A 86 10.27 -2.84 6.74
N ALA A 87 10.23 -1.80 7.55
CA ALA A 87 9.50 -1.83 8.83
C ALA A 87 8.00 -2.06 8.60
N ALA A 88 7.34 -2.61 9.62
CA ALA A 88 5.91 -2.87 9.65
C ALA A 88 5.17 -1.80 10.44
#